data_AF-A0A419EP40-F1
#
_entry.id   AF-A0A419EP40-F1
#
_cell.length_a   1.000
_cell.length_b   1.000
_cell.length_c   1.000
_cell.angle_alpha   90.00
_cell.angle_beta   90.00
_cell.angle_gamma   90.00
#
_symmetry.space_group_name_H-M   'P 1'
#
loop_
_entity.id
_entity.type
_entity.pdbx_description
1 polymer ?
#
loop_
_entity_poly.entity_id
_entity_poly.type
_entity_poly.pdbx_seq_one_letter_code
_entity_poly.pdbx_strand_id
1 'polypeptide(L)'
;MATSKAGCGCSGSGRDESSKNRSAATDGKGAENLKVHLGLIDRKVTLLISAGAAMAANCEPCLRKIVPQLREVGASDAEIRRAVITGQFVKDRPAELMKQVADELTGTNLAEGPTADFCPGDTMKRDDGYKVMMLIAAGAAMGANCEPCLNRIVPELLEAGVSETDIRRAVEIGQFVKDKPAAIMKEAADVLTGSKLSEKPAAEDCSAIATKQAGGCCA
;
A
#
# COMPACT_ATOMS: atom_id res chain seq x y z
N MET A 1 6.87 61.30 -16.94
CA MET A 1 5.98 62.02 -17.88
C MET A 1 5.29 60.98 -18.73
N ALA A 2 4.01 60.71 -18.42
CA ALA A 2 2.85 61.06 -19.26
C ALA A 2 2.52 59.93 -20.26
N THR A 3 1.66 58.97 -19.91
CA THR A 3 0.17 58.94 -20.06
C THR A 3 -0.32 58.65 -21.49
N SER A 4 -1.10 57.57 -21.67
CA SER A 4 -2.45 57.52 -22.31
C SER A 4 -2.87 56.03 -22.43
N LYS A 5 -3.93 55.44 -21.85
CA LYS A 5 -5.40 55.66 -21.85
C LYS A 5 -6.11 55.55 -23.21
N ALA A 6 -6.87 54.45 -23.37
CA ALA A 6 -8.24 54.32 -23.93
C ALA A 6 -8.54 52.80 -24.05
N GLY A 7 -9.65 52.19 -23.60
CA GLY A 7 -10.97 52.69 -23.25
C GLY A 7 -11.92 52.59 -24.44
N CYS A 8 -12.66 51.48 -24.57
CA CYS A 8 -13.99 51.49 -25.20
C CYS A 8 -14.76 50.20 -24.84
N GLY A 9 -15.92 50.37 -24.21
CA GLY A 9 -16.94 49.32 -24.05
C GLY A 9 -18.06 49.54 -25.05
N CYS A 10 -18.83 48.49 -25.33
CA CYS A 10 -20.20 48.61 -25.84
C CYS A 10 -21.06 47.46 -25.30
N SER A 11 -22.07 47.88 -24.55
CA SER A 11 -23.25 47.17 -24.08
C SER A 11 -24.34 47.12 -25.15
N GLY A 12 -25.24 46.12 -25.07
CA GLY A 12 -26.54 46.11 -25.75
C GLY A 12 -27.16 44.70 -25.78
N SER A 13 -28.10 44.41 -24.87
CA SER A 13 -29.55 44.29 -25.13
C SER A 13 -29.93 43.07 -26.00
N GLY A 14 -30.54 42.02 -25.48
CA GLY A 14 -31.86 42.02 -24.86
C GLY A 14 -32.90 41.55 -25.89
N ARG A 15 -33.50 40.37 -25.65
CA ARG A 15 -34.82 40.00 -26.18
C ARG A 15 -35.43 38.89 -25.33
N ASP A 16 -36.59 39.24 -24.77
CA ASP A 16 -37.56 38.40 -24.09
C ASP A 16 -38.02 37.23 -24.96
N GLU A 17 -38.42 36.10 -24.35
CA GLU A 17 -39.85 35.80 -24.26
C GLU A 17 -40.12 34.58 -23.36
N SER A 18 -41.16 34.78 -22.55
CA SER A 18 -41.72 33.82 -21.62
C SER A 18 -42.40 32.66 -22.34
N SER A 19 -42.26 31.45 -21.79
CA SER A 19 -43.35 30.48 -21.86
C SER A 19 -43.51 29.75 -20.52
N LYS A 20 -44.54 30.17 -19.79
CA LYS A 20 -45.15 29.42 -18.71
C LYS A 20 -45.92 28.25 -19.35
N ASN A 21 -45.96 27.09 -18.69
CA ASN A 21 -47.14 26.66 -17.91
C ASN A 21 -47.33 25.11 -17.87
N ARG A 22 -47.69 24.65 -16.67
CA ARG A 22 -48.46 23.44 -16.27
C ARG A 22 -47.73 22.13 -15.93
N SER A 23 -47.79 21.87 -14.61
CA SER A 23 -47.85 20.55 -13.98
C SER A 23 -48.84 19.60 -14.65
N ALA A 24 -48.48 18.32 -14.67
CA ALA A 24 -49.42 17.23 -14.48
C ALA A 24 -48.74 16.14 -13.64
N ALA A 25 -49.24 15.97 -12.42
CA ALA A 25 -49.03 14.77 -11.64
C ALA A 25 -49.65 13.59 -12.40
N THR A 26 -48.87 12.52 -12.59
CA THR A 26 -49.41 11.17 -12.78
C THR A 26 -48.53 10.21 -11.99
N ASP A 27 -49.16 9.69 -10.94
CA ASP A 27 -49.24 8.28 -10.61
C ASP A 27 -47.96 7.54 -10.21
N GLY A 28 -47.90 7.32 -8.89
CA GLY A 28 -47.00 6.36 -8.27
C GLY A 28 -47.12 4.99 -8.91
N LYS A 29 -45.99 4.51 -9.41
CA LYS A 29 -45.59 3.11 -9.58
C LYS A 29 -44.11 3.10 -9.97
N GLY A 30 -43.24 3.14 -8.97
CA GLY A 30 -41.79 3.11 -9.21
C GLY A 30 -40.93 3.02 -7.96
N ALA A 31 -41.51 2.76 -6.78
CA ALA A 31 -40.77 2.67 -5.52
C ALA A 31 -40.21 1.26 -5.22
N GLU A 32 -40.22 0.34 -6.18
CA GLU A 32 -39.77 -1.05 -5.97
C GLU A 32 -38.62 -1.49 -6.89
N ASN A 33 -37.78 -0.57 -7.37
CA ASN A 33 -36.55 -1.01 -8.04
C ASN A 33 -35.31 -0.14 -7.81
N LEU A 34 -35.31 0.69 -6.76
CA LEU A 34 -34.16 1.50 -6.37
C LEU A 34 -33.36 0.82 -5.24
N LYS A 35 -32.95 -0.42 -5.45
CA LYS A 35 -32.04 -1.13 -4.53
C LYS A 35 -31.06 -2.03 -5.29
N VAL A 36 -30.47 -1.52 -6.36
CA VAL A 36 -29.37 -2.21 -7.05
C VAL A 36 -28.17 -1.28 -7.17
N HIS A 37 -27.54 -1.01 -6.02
CA HIS A 37 -26.11 -0.71 -5.95
C HIS A 37 -25.58 -1.11 -4.56
N LEU A 38 -25.84 -2.36 -4.15
CA LEU A 38 -25.05 -3.00 -3.10
C LEU A 38 -23.74 -3.46 -3.74
N GLY A 39 -22.69 -2.66 -3.62
CA GLY A 39 -21.34 -3.11 -3.96
C GLY A 39 -20.94 -4.28 -3.06
N LEU A 40 -20.22 -5.26 -3.62
CA LEU A 40 -19.67 -6.41 -2.89
C LEU A 40 -18.78 -5.98 -1.70
N ILE A 41 -18.22 -4.77 -1.76
CA ILE A 41 -17.28 -4.23 -0.79
C ILE A 41 -18.05 -3.44 0.28
N ASP A 42 -18.57 -4.15 1.28
CA ASP A 42 -19.06 -3.54 2.52
C ASP A 42 -17.92 -3.35 3.54
N ARG A 43 -18.22 -2.79 4.73
CA ARG A 43 -17.21 -2.54 5.77
C ARG A 43 -16.47 -3.80 6.20
N LYS A 44 -17.16 -4.94 6.29
CA LYS A 44 -16.56 -6.21 6.70
C LYS A 44 -15.63 -6.72 5.60
N VAL A 45 -16.07 -6.67 4.34
CA VAL A 45 -15.25 -7.05 3.18
C VAL A 45 -14.02 -6.15 3.04
N THR A 46 -14.16 -4.84 3.23
CA THR A 46 -13.04 -3.89 3.25
C THR A 46 -11.97 -4.30 4.27
N LEU A 47 -12.37 -4.59 5.51
CA LEU A 47 -11.42 -4.98 6.55
C LEU A 47 -10.76 -6.35 6.26
N LEU A 48 -11.48 -7.28 5.63
CA LEU A 48 -10.90 -8.57 5.21
C LEU A 48 -9.86 -8.36 4.10
N ILE A 49 -10.12 -7.47 3.14
CA ILE A 49 -9.15 -7.06 2.12
C ILE A 49 -7.92 -6.45 2.80
N SER A 50 -8.11 -5.55 3.77
CA SER A 50 -7.00 -4.93 4.51
C SER A 50 -6.17 -5.94 5.29
N ALA A 51 -6.79 -6.95 5.91
CA ALA A 51 -6.05 -8.00 6.62
C ALA A 51 -5.19 -8.85 5.68
N GLY A 52 -5.75 -9.23 4.52
CA GLY A 52 -4.98 -9.95 3.49
C GLY A 52 -3.81 -9.10 2.95
N ALA A 53 -4.04 -7.82 2.68
CA ALA A 53 -3.00 -6.90 2.22
C ALA A 53 -1.92 -6.66 3.30
N ALA A 54 -2.30 -6.52 4.57
CA ALA A 54 -1.36 -6.37 5.68
C ALA A 54 -0.45 -7.60 5.82
N MET A 55 -1.00 -8.81 5.67
CA MET A 55 -0.21 -10.04 5.65
C MET A 55 0.75 -10.05 4.45
N ALA A 56 0.26 -9.72 3.26
CA ALA A 56 1.09 -9.70 2.06
C ALA A 56 2.25 -8.69 2.13
N ALA A 57 2.04 -7.56 2.80
CA ALA A 57 3.02 -6.49 2.94
C ALA A 57 3.98 -6.66 4.14
N ASN A 58 3.85 -7.71 4.95
CA ASN A 58 4.56 -7.89 6.24
C ASN A 58 4.32 -6.76 7.25
N CYS A 59 3.12 -6.15 7.27
CA CYS A 59 2.81 -5.09 8.23
C CYS A 59 2.18 -5.65 9.51
N GLU A 60 3.00 -6.11 10.46
CA GLU A 60 2.56 -6.55 11.79
C GLU A 60 1.65 -5.53 12.51
N PRO A 61 2.01 -4.23 12.64
CA PRO A 61 1.16 -3.28 13.35
C PRO A 61 -0.20 -3.08 12.65
N CYS A 62 -0.25 -3.14 11.31
CA CYS A 62 -1.50 -3.10 10.56
C CYS A 62 -2.38 -4.30 10.92
N LEU A 63 -1.81 -5.51 10.92
CA LEU A 63 -2.56 -6.73 11.22
C LEU A 63 -3.09 -6.72 12.67
N ARG A 64 -2.28 -6.28 13.63
CA ARG A 64 -2.67 -6.10 15.04
C ARG A 64 -3.82 -5.10 15.20
N LYS A 65 -3.88 -4.05 14.36
CA LYS A 65 -4.95 -3.06 14.36
C LYS A 65 -6.24 -3.57 13.70
N ILE A 66 -6.13 -4.28 12.57
CA ILE A 66 -7.28 -4.68 11.74
C ILE A 66 -8.05 -5.86 12.35
N VAL A 67 -7.37 -6.84 12.96
CA VAL A 67 -8.02 -8.05 13.49
C VAL A 67 -9.07 -7.76 14.58
N PRO A 68 -8.81 -6.87 15.57
CA PRO A 68 -9.84 -6.45 16.51
C PRO A 68 -11.06 -5.81 15.83
N GLN A 69 -10.82 -4.91 14.86
CA GLN A 69 -11.90 -4.25 14.11
C GLN A 69 -12.75 -5.25 13.31
N LEU A 70 -12.14 -6.30 12.76
CA LEU A 70 -12.86 -7.39 12.09
C LEU A 70 -13.82 -8.10 13.03
N ARG A 71 -13.38 -8.38 14.26
CA ARG A 71 -14.22 -9.02 15.28
C ARG A 71 -15.37 -8.11 15.71
N GLU A 72 -15.10 -6.81 15.86
CA GLU A 72 -16.12 -5.80 16.18
C GLU A 72 -17.23 -5.71 15.12
N VAL A 73 -16.90 -5.88 13.83
CA VAL A 73 -17.90 -5.89 12.74
C VAL A 73 -18.51 -7.28 12.47
N GLY A 74 -18.28 -8.25 13.35
CA GLY A 74 -18.89 -9.58 13.26
C GLY A 74 -18.27 -10.50 12.19
N ALA A 75 -16.99 -10.30 11.84
CA ALA A 75 -16.26 -11.31 11.08
C ALA A 75 -15.94 -12.52 11.96
N SER A 76 -16.20 -13.71 11.44
CA SER A 76 -15.83 -14.97 12.10
C SER A 76 -14.32 -15.19 12.01
N ASP A 77 -13.74 -15.91 12.97
CA ASP A 77 -12.32 -16.26 12.90
C ASP A 77 -11.97 -17.07 11.64
N ALA A 78 -12.93 -17.81 11.07
CA ALA A 78 -12.73 -18.53 9.81
C ALA A 78 -12.56 -17.58 8.61
N GLU A 79 -13.30 -16.48 8.55
CA GLU A 79 -13.15 -15.45 7.52
C GLU A 79 -11.82 -14.71 7.67
N ILE A 80 -11.47 -14.33 8.90
CA ILE A 80 -10.19 -13.67 9.20
C ILE A 80 -9.02 -14.58 8.80
N ARG A 81 -9.03 -15.86 9.20
CA ARG A 81 -8.01 -16.84 8.81
C ARG A 81 -7.92 -16.97 7.29
N ARG A 82 -9.04 -17.07 6.59
CA ARG A 82 -9.05 -17.18 5.13
C ARG A 82 -8.41 -15.96 4.47
N ALA A 83 -8.73 -14.74 4.92
CA ALA A 83 -8.12 -13.52 4.40
C ALA A 83 -6.59 -13.51 4.60
N VAL A 84 -6.12 -13.88 5.79
CA VAL A 84 -4.68 -13.95 6.11
C VAL A 84 -3.97 -15.02 5.29
N ILE A 85 -4.55 -16.22 5.18
CA ILE A 85 -3.99 -17.31 4.34
C ILE A 85 -3.89 -16.88 2.88
N THR A 86 -4.92 -16.21 2.35
CA THR A 86 -4.87 -15.66 0.99
C THR A 86 -3.74 -14.62 0.84
N GLY A 87 -3.59 -13.72 1.81
CA GLY A 87 -2.50 -12.75 1.83
C GLY A 87 -1.11 -13.41 1.84
N GLN A 88 -0.93 -14.44 2.66
CA GLN A 88 0.31 -15.22 2.73
C GLN A 88 0.59 -15.96 1.41
N PHE A 89 -0.41 -16.60 0.81
CA PHE A 89 -0.27 -17.25 -0.50
C PHE A 89 0.19 -16.27 -1.59
N VAL A 90 -0.41 -15.06 -1.64
CA VAL A 90 -0.02 -14.02 -2.61
C VAL A 90 1.40 -13.50 -2.32
N LYS A 91 1.81 -13.42 -1.05
CA LYS A 91 3.16 -13.00 -0.63
C LYS A 91 4.24 -13.96 -1.09
N ASP A 92 4.00 -15.26 -0.95
CA ASP A 92 5.03 -16.27 -1.21
C ASP A 92 5.32 -16.42 -2.70
N ARG A 93 4.33 -16.18 -3.57
CA ARG A 93 4.46 -16.39 -5.00
C ARG A 93 5.57 -15.54 -5.67
N PRO A 94 5.67 -14.22 -5.44
CA PRO A 94 6.80 -13.43 -5.93
C PRO A 94 8.15 -13.93 -5.39
N ALA A 95 8.21 -14.37 -4.13
CA ALA A 95 9.46 -14.88 -3.55
C ALA A 95 9.92 -16.17 -4.24
N GLU A 96 9.02 -17.09 -4.55
CA GLU A 96 9.32 -18.31 -5.33
C GLU A 96 9.85 -17.98 -6.73
N LEU A 97 9.20 -17.04 -7.43
CA LEU A 97 9.64 -16.60 -8.76
C LEU A 97 11.02 -15.93 -8.69
N MET A 98 11.28 -15.12 -7.66
CA MET A 98 12.58 -14.50 -7.46
C MET A 98 13.68 -15.51 -7.20
N LYS A 99 13.40 -16.64 -6.53
CA LYS A 99 14.38 -17.72 -6.37
C LYS A 99 14.78 -18.32 -7.71
N GLN A 100 13.82 -18.58 -8.59
CA GLN A 100 14.09 -19.11 -9.93
C GLN A 100 14.94 -18.15 -10.77
N VAL A 101 14.59 -16.86 -10.74
CA VAL A 101 15.37 -15.82 -11.43
C VAL A 101 16.77 -15.70 -10.81
N ALA A 102 16.90 -15.78 -9.49
CA ALA A 102 18.20 -15.77 -8.83
C ALA A 102 19.05 -16.99 -9.25
N ASP A 103 18.46 -18.17 -9.36
CA ASP A 103 19.15 -19.38 -9.81
C ASP A 103 19.67 -19.24 -11.25
N GLU A 104 18.82 -18.71 -12.14
CA GLU A 104 19.20 -18.40 -13.52
C GLU A 104 20.35 -17.39 -13.59
N LEU A 105 20.29 -16.32 -12.80
CA LEU A 105 21.25 -15.22 -12.88
C LEU A 105 22.56 -15.47 -12.12
N THR A 106 22.53 -16.27 -11.06
CA THR A 106 23.64 -16.38 -10.09
C THR A 106 24.07 -17.81 -9.79
N GLY A 107 23.31 -18.84 -10.21
CA GLY A 107 23.62 -20.25 -9.94
C GLY A 107 23.49 -20.64 -8.46
N THR A 108 22.65 -19.94 -7.70
CA THR A 108 22.54 -20.11 -6.23
C THR A 108 21.70 -21.32 -5.77
N ASN A 109 20.91 -21.92 -6.66
CA ASN A 109 20.03 -23.08 -6.42
C ASN A 109 19.04 -22.89 -5.24
N LEU A 110 18.58 -21.65 -5.03
CA LEU A 110 17.60 -21.25 -4.01
C LEU A 110 16.22 -21.89 -4.22
N ALA A 111 15.88 -22.33 -5.45
CA ALA A 111 14.63 -23.03 -5.72
C ALA A 111 14.62 -24.49 -5.20
N GLU A 112 15.79 -25.09 -4.96
CA GLU A 112 15.93 -26.53 -4.67
C GLU A 112 15.98 -26.91 -3.18
N GLY A 113 16.00 -25.95 -2.24
CA GLY A 113 16.11 -26.30 -0.82
C GLY A 113 15.83 -25.17 0.17
N PRO A 114 15.67 -25.51 1.47
CA PRO A 114 15.35 -24.53 2.49
C PRO A 114 16.50 -23.54 2.65
N THR A 115 16.17 -22.26 2.63
CA THR A 115 17.06 -21.19 3.06
C THR A 115 17.36 -21.38 4.54
N ALA A 116 18.63 -21.31 4.93
CA ALA A 116 19.10 -21.53 6.30
C ALA A 116 18.22 -20.83 7.36
N ASP A 117 18.09 -21.44 8.54
CA ASP A 117 17.36 -20.87 9.71
C ASP A 117 18.02 -19.60 10.28
N PHE A 118 19.17 -19.22 9.76
CA PHE A 118 20.05 -18.15 10.24
C PHE A 118 20.59 -17.32 9.08
N CYS A 119 20.98 -16.08 9.37
CA CYS A 119 21.65 -15.23 8.38
C CYS A 119 23.02 -15.85 8.05
N PRO A 120 23.46 -15.90 6.78
CA PRO A 120 24.78 -16.42 6.44
C PRO A 120 25.93 -15.77 7.24
N GLY A 121 25.77 -14.48 7.60
CA GLY A 121 26.72 -13.75 8.44
C GLY A 121 26.92 -14.35 9.84
N ASP A 122 25.92 -15.05 10.38
CA ASP A 122 25.96 -15.62 11.75
C ASP A 122 27.02 -16.75 11.86
N THR A 123 27.46 -17.31 10.73
CA THR A 123 28.49 -18.37 10.67
C THR A 123 29.89 -17.85 10.30
N MET A 124 30.02 -16.57 10.00
CA MET A 124 31.27 -15.97 9.53
C MET A 124 32.14 -15.47 10.68
N LYS A 125 33.46 -15.44 10.47
CA LYS A 125 34.39 -14.78 11.38
C LYS A 125 34.17 -13.26 11.30
N ARG A 126 34.26 -12.55 12.43
CA ARG A 126 34.11 -11.08 12.51
C ARG A 126 35.30 -10.34 11.88
N ASP A 127 35.45 -10.45 10.56
CA ASP A 127 36.40 -9.73 9.71
C ASP A 127 35.67 -8.79 8.73
N ASP A 128 36.38 -8.23 7.75
CA ASP A 128 35.77 -7.33 6.77
C ASP A 128 34.74 -8.03 5.87
N GLY A 129 34.88 -9.34 5.64
CA GLY A 129 33.89 -10.13 4.92
C GLY A 129 32.56 -10.23 5.67
N TYR A 130 32.60 -10.41 6.99
CA TYR A 130 31.41 -10.37 7.85
C TYR A 130 30.70 -9.01 7.77
N LYS A 131 31.45 -7.90 7.83
CA LYS A 131 30.86 -6.55 7.75
C LYS A 131 30.10 -6.34 6.44
N VAL A 132 30.70 -6.75 5.32
CA VAL A 132 30.06 -6.68 3.99
C VAL A 132 28.80 -7.55 3.96
N MET A 133 28.87 -8.79 4.46
CA MET A 133 27.71 -9.69 4.51
C MET A 133 26.57 -9.11 5.35
N MET A 134 26.87 -8.52 6.50
CA MET A 134 25.86 -7.94 7.37
C MET A 134 25.26 -6.65 6.80
N LEU A 135 26.02 -5.85 6.04
CA LEU A 135 25.47 -4.72 5.29
C LEU A 135 24.51 -5.19 4.18
N ILE A 136 24.84 -6.29 3.49
CA ILE A 136 23.92 -6.94 2.53
C ILE A 136 22.65 -7.37 3.26
N ALA A 137 22.77 -8.01 4.43
CA ALA A 137 21.63 -8.43 5.23
C ALA A 137 20.76 -7.24 5.68
N ALA A 138 21.36 -6.10 6.05
CA ALA A 138 20.62 -4.89 6.41
C ALA A 138 19.80 -4.35 5.23
N GLY A 139 20.41 -4.27 4.04
CA GLY A 139 19.71 -3.87 2.81
C GLY A 139 18.57 -4.84 2.45
N ALA A 140 18.82 -6.14 2.56
CA ALA A 140 17.82 -7.18 2.33
C ALA A 140 16.65 -7.12 3.33
N ALA A 141 16.95 -6.89 4.62
CA ALA A 141 15.94 -6.75 5.65
C ALA A 141 15.02 -5.54 5.41
N MET A 142 15.58 -4.42 4.94
CA MET A 142 14.78 -3.26 4.50
C MET A 142 13.91 -3.60 3.29
N GLY A 143 14.47 -4.31 2.30
CA GLY A 143 13.76 -4.78 1.12
C GLY A 143 12.57 -5.71 1.44
N ALA A 144 12.73 -6.55 2.45
CA ALA A 144 11.74 -7.55 2.86
C ALA A 144 10.73 -7.08 3.92
N ASN A 145 10.82 -5.83 4.39
CA ASN A 145 10.05 -5.30 5.52
C ASN A 145 10.23 -6.10 6.82
N CYS A 146 11.45 -6.59 7.10
CA CYS A 146 11.73 -7.36 8.32
C CYS A 146 12.30 -6.45 9.42
N GLU A 147 11.42 -5.80 10.19
CA GLU A 147 11.82 -4.98 11.35
C GLU A 147 12.65 -5.78 12.38
N PRO A 148 12.27 -7.01 12.79
CA PRO A 148 13.08 -7.78 13.74
C PRO A 148 14.49 -8.09 13.22
N CYS A 149 14.64 -8.30 11.90
CA CYS A 149 15.94 -8.52 11.28
C CYS A 149 16.81 -7.25 11.39
N LEU A 150 16.26 -6.07 11.06
CA LEU A 150 16.98 -4.80 11.19
C LEU A 150 17.38 -4.52 12.64
N ASN A 151 16.46 -4.73 13.59
CA ASN A 151 16.71 -4.53 15.02
C ASN A 151 17.83 -5.42 15.56
N ARG A 152 18.09 -6.57 14.91
CA ARG A 152 19.22 -7.45 15.22
C ARG A 152 20.51 -7.05 14.49
N ILE A 153 20.42 -6.85 13.17
CA ILE A 153 21.58 -6.65 12.29
C ILE A 153 22.31 -5.33 12.59
N VAL A 154 21.57 -4.25 12.86
CA VAL A 154 22.17 -2.92 13.06
C VAL A 154 23.08 -2.87 14.29
N PRO A 155 22.68 -3.34 15.49
CA PRO A 155 23.58 -3.45 16.62
C PRO A 155 24.83 -4.28 16.32
N GLU A 156 24.69 -5.43 15.65
CA GLU A 156 25.83 -6.29 15.31
C GLU A 156 26.83 -5.64 14.35
N LEU A 157 26.35 -4.80 13.41
CA LEU A 157 27.20 -4.00 12.53
C LEU A 157 27.97 -2.92 13.31
N LEU A 158 27.29 -2.24 14.25
CA LEU A 158 27.93 -1.24 15.10
C LEU A 158 29.00 -1.86 16.00
N GLU A 159 28.72 -3.01 16.61
CA GLU A 159 29.69 -3.78 17.39
C GLU A 159 30.90 -4.24 16.57
N ALA A 160 30.68 -4.56 15.30
CA ALA A 160 31.75 -4.93 14.37
C ALA A 160 32.55 -3.71 13.87
N GLY A 161 32.22 -2.49 14.30
CA GLY A 161 32.92 -1.25 13.95
C GLY A 161 32.55 -0.69 12.58
N VAL A 162 31.40 -1.06 12.03
CA VAL A 162 30.87 -0.45 10.79
C VAL A 162 30.31 0.94 11.09
N SER A 163 30.59 1.90 10.23
CA SER A 163 30.13 3.27 10.42
C SER A 163 28.62 3.40 10.25
N GLU A 164 27.97 4.28 11.02
CA GLU A 164 26.55 4.58 10.83
C GLU A 164 26.23 5.06 9.41
N THR A 165 27.19 5.74 8.75
CA THR A 165 27.05 6.18 7.36
C THR A 165 26.93 5.03 6.38
N ASP A 166 27.72 3.96 6.56
CA ASP A 166 27.64 2.77 5.69
C ASP A 166 26.35 1.98 5.95
N ILE A 167 25.95 1.86 7.23
CA ILE A 167 24.69 1.21 7.61
C ILE A 167 23.50 1.96 7.00
N ARG A 168 23.47 3.30 7.15
CA ARG A 168 22.44 4.15 6.53
C ARG A 168 22.42 3.95 5.02
N ARG A 169 23.58 3.94 4.39
CA ARG A 169 23.69 3.77 2.94
C ARG A 169 23.14 2.42 2.48
N ALA A 170 23.43 1.33 3.19
CA ALA A 170 22.88 0.01 2.89
C ALA A 170 21.35 -0.01 3.01
N VAL A 171 20.80 0.62 4.05
CA VAL A 171 19.35 0.73 4.25
C VAL A 171 18.67 1.57 3.14
N GLU A 172 19.28 2.69 2.74
CA GLU A 172 18.79 3.52 1.63
C GLU A 172 18.76 2.74 0.31
N ILE A 173 19.79 1.94 0.04
CA ILE A 173 19.82 1.07 -1.15
C ILE A 173 18.69 0.04 -1.08
N GLY A 174 18.49 -0.61 0.07
CA GLY A 174 17.39 -1.55 0.28
C GLY A 174 16.01 -0.92 0.06
N GLN A 175 15.80 0.30 0.58
CA GLN A 175 14.56 1.05 0.40
C GLN A 175 14.33 1.44 -1.08
N PHE A 176 15.38 1.90 -1.78
CA PHE A 176 15.30 2.20 -3.20
C PHE A 176 14.90 0.97 -4.04
N VAL A 177 15.50 -0.19 -3.76
CA VAL A 177 15.17 -1.44 -4.45
C VAL A 177 13.73 -1.87 -4.15
N LYS A 178 13.26 -1.70 -2.92
CA LYS A 178 11.88 -2.00 -2.49
C LYS A 178 10.82 -1.15 -3.20
N ASP A 179 11.10 0.13 -3.44
CA ASP A 179 10.13 1.04 -4.02
C ASP A 179 9.85 0.77 -5.51
N LYS A 180 10.83 0.21 -6.23
CA LYS A 180 10.71 -0.07 -7.67
C LYS A 180 9.59 -1.07 -8.02
N PRO A 181 9.51 -2.28 -7.43
CA PRO A 181 8.40 -3.19 -7.69
C PRO A 181 7.06 -2.60 -7.23
N ALA A 182 7.03 -1.81 -6.15
CA ALA A 182 5.82 -1.13 -5.71
C ALA A 182 5.32 -0.11 -6.76
N ALA A 183 6.21 0.64 -7.39
CA ALA A 183 5.87 1.54 -8.50
C ALA A 183 5.31 0.79 -9.71
N ILE A 184 5.98 -0.30 -10.13
CA ILE A 184 5.52 -1.15 -11.24
C ILE A 184 4.13 -1.73 -10.95
N MET A 185 3.88 -2.18 -9.72
CA MET A 185 2.56 -2.70 -9.31
C MET A 185 1.47 -1.63 -9.37
N LYS A 186 1.78 -0.37 -9.04
CA LYS A 186 0.83 0.74 -9.16
C LYS A 186 0.47 1.01 -10.61
N GLU A 187 1.46 1.08 -11.50
CA GLU A 187 1.24 1.25 -12.94
C GLU A 187 0.41 0.10 -13.52
N ALA A 188 0.74 -1.15 -13.15
CA ALA A 188 -0.02 -2.32 -13.56
C ALA A 188 -1.47 -2.28 -13.05
N ALA A 189 -1.69 -1.87 -11.81
CA ALA A 189 -3.03 -1.72 -11.25
C ALA A 189 -3.84 -0.64 -11.99
N ASP A 190 -3.22 0.48 -12.35
CA ASP A 190 -3.87 1.55 -13.10
C ASP A 190 -4.31 1.08 -14.48
N VAL A 191 -3.48 0.31 -15.18
CA VAL A 191 -3.83 -0.31 -16.46
C VAL A 191 -4.96 -1.34 -16.31
N LEU A 192 -4.90 -2.20 -15.28
CA LEU A 192 -5.82 -3.33 -15.15
C LEU A 192 -7.19 -2.96 -14.55
N THR A 193 -7.22 -1.94 -13.69
CA THR A 193 -8.42 -1.60 -12.91
C THR A 193 -8.95 -0.21 -13.21
N GLY A 194 -8.22 0.60 -13.99
CA GLY A 194 -8.55 2.01 -14.22
C GLY A 194 -8.31 2.90 -13.00
N SER A 195 -7.55 2.41 -12.01
CA SER A 195 -7.13 3.21 -10.86
C SER A 195 -6.11 4.29 -11.26
N LYS A 196 -5.74 5.14 -10.29
CA LYS A 196 -4.74 6.21 -10.44
C LYS A 196 -3.74 6.19 -9.27
N LEU A 197 -3.26 5.00 -8.92
CA LEU A 197 -2.33 4.76 -7.82
C LEU A 197 -0.90 5.22 -8.13
N SER A 198 -0.53 5.32 -9.41
CA SER A 198 0.78 5.83 -9.83
C SER A 198 0.85 7.36 -9.79
N GLU A 199 -0.30 8.04 -9.80
CA GLU A 199 -0.37 9.48 -9.54
C GLU A 199 0.02 9.74 -8.08
N LYS A 200 0.88 10.75 -7.85
CA LYS A 200 1.42 11.05 -6.52
C LYS A 200 0.26 11.39 -5.58
N PRO A 201 -0.04 10.58 -4.55
CA PRO A 201 -1.16 10.88 -3.67
C PRO A 201 -0.84 12.12 -2.83
N ALA A 202 -1.81 13.01 -2.66
CA ALA A 202 -1.84 13.88 -1.49
C ALA A 202 -1.90 12.94 -0.27
N ALA A 203 -1.03 13.14 0.71
CA ALA A 203 -0.86 12.23 1.84
C ALA A 203 -2.19 12.00 2.57
N GLU A 204 -2.86 10.89 2.28
CA GLU A 204 -3.98 10.38 3.07
C GLU A 204 -3.58 9.06 3.70
N ASP A 205 -3.76 9.02 5.02
CA ASP A 205 -3.43 7.93 5.91
C ASP A 205 -4.22 6.67 5.52
N CYS A 206 -3.62 5.48 5.61
CA CYS A 206 -4.27 4.20 5.27
C CYS A 206 -5.54 3.89 6.11
N SER A 207 -5.81 4.73 7.13
CA SER A 207 -7.05 4.71 7.91
C SER A 207 -8.24 5.40 7.23
N ALA A 208 -8.03 6.13 6.12
CA ALA A 208 -9.06 6.95 5.47
C ALA A 208 -10.19 6.15 4.79
N ILE A 209 -10.03 4.83 4.61
CA ILE A 209 -11.12 3.98 4.09
C ILE A 209 -12.07 3.52 5.22
N ALA A 210 -11.74 3.76 6.49
CA ALA A 210 -12.52 3.29 7.64
C ALA A 210 -13.45 4.33 8.29
N THR A 211 -13.39 5.62 7.93
CA THR A 211 -14.18 6.66 8.61
C THR A 211 -14.64 7.78 7.68
N LYS A 212 -15.74 7.53 6.97
CA LYS A 212 -16.78 8.57 6.76
C LYS A 212 -18.09 8.05 7.32
N GLN A 213 -18.24 8.13 8.65
CA GLN A 213 -19.55 8.34 9.25
C GLN A 213 -19.57 9.75 9.82
N ALA A 214 -20.42 10.56 9.21
CA ALA A 214 -20.85 11.85 9.70
C ALA A 214 -21.62 11.68 11.02
N GLY A 215 -21.37 12.56 11.99
CA GLY A 215 -22.20 12.66 13.18
C GLY A 215 -21.59 13.47 14.32
N GLY A 216 -21.78 14.79 14.28
CA GLY A 216 -22.16 15.59 15.47
C GLY A 216 -21.06 16.12 16.40
N CYS A 217 -20.99 17.45 16.47
CA CYS A 217 -20.26 18.25 17.46
C CYS A 217 -20.88 18.20 18.89
N CYS A 218 -20.09 18.71 19.85
CA CYS A 218 -20.39 19.15 21.24
C CYS A 218 -20.37 18.04 22.32
N ALA A 219 -19.81 18.22 23.53
CA ALA A 219 -19.40 19.41 24.29
C ALA A 219 -18.10 19.17 25.07
#